data_AF-A0A2G8CT21-F1
#
_entry.id   AF-A0A2G8CT21-F1
#
_cell.length_a   1.000
_cell.length_b   1.000
_cell.length_c   1.000
_cell.angle_alpha   90.00
_cell.angle_beta   90.00
_cell.angle_gamma   90.00
#
_symmetry.space_group_name_H-M   'P 1'
#
loop_
_entity.id
_entity.type
_entity.pdbx_description
1 polymer ?
#
loop_
_entity_poly.entity_id
_entity_poly.type
_entity_poly.pdbx_seq_one_letter_code
_entity_poly.pdbx_strand_id
1 'polypeptide(L)'
;MNADARTSGDELRLARLLLPELAERLDTVVGATDAARAEREFDDWLDAESDRLGERFSTAAFAELDAEASARFSAAFRRARALAERVGIEAPEPEALIEAGLDPAALADAIAEDPTLEAVLAPYGLGDLAWRELFRSAGASGAAGGLVLATEVVREFGRLDAVPDPSTPRVAVAGTDGGRIEWTLRAIPAGERPSVLGLGYAHGPHVSLPEMLALQLGRLVAGADPVDTQTFTWLAGTLADGGLAARHVFDRSDDVVRIAAREIGNQGPHLGARPPIG
;
A
#
# COMPACT_ATOMS: atom_id res chain seq x y z
N MET A 1 13.22 -50.10 -23.45
CA MET A 1 11.94 -49.47 -23.85
C MET A 1 11.44 -48.67 -22.66
N ASN A 2 11.35 -47.35 -22.85
CA ASN A 2 11.29 -46.30 -21.83
C ASN A 2 10.02 -46.33 -20.97
N ALA A 3 10.20 -46.35 -19.64
CA ALA A 3 9.17 -45.98 -18.68
C ALA A 3 9.11 -44.45 -18.48
N ASP A 4 10.25 -43.76 -18.47
CA ASP A 4 10.35 -42.29 -18.29
C ASP A 4 9.62 -41.46 -19.36
N ALA A 5 9.62 -41.92 -20.62
CA ALA A 5 8.95 -41.19 -21.70
C ALA A 5 7.42 -41.26 -21.62
N ARG A 6 6.85 -42.24 -20.90
CA ARG A 6 5.40 -42.37 -20.70
C ARG A 6 4.91 -41.48 -19.56
N THR A 7 5.68 -41.40 -18.47
CA THR A 7 5.36 -40.54 -17.32
C THR A 7 5.32 -39.07 -17.74
N SER A 8 6.32 -38.63 -18.51
CA SER A 8 6.37 -37.24 -19.01
C SER A 8 5.23 -36.93 -19.99
N GLY A 9 4.80 -37.90 -20.80
CA GLY A 9 3.66 -37.73 -21.72
C GLY A 9 2.31 -37.70 -21.02
N ASP A 10 2.09 -38.53 -20.00
CA ASP A 10 0.86 -38.54 -19.21
C ASP A 10 0.77 -37.32 -18.27
N GLU A 11 1.89 -36.85 -17.71
CA GLU A 11 1.97 -35.59 -16.96
C GLU A 11 1.68 -34.39 -17.83
N LEU A 12 2.22 -34.32 -19.06
CA LEU A 12 1.88 -33.26 -20.01
C LEU A 12 0.41 -33.31 -20.40
N ARG A 13 -0.14 -34.51 -20.58
CA ARG A 13 -1.55 -34.70 -20.92
C ARG A 13 -2.47 -34.31 -19.77
N LEU A 14 -2.07 -34.60 -18.53
CA LEU A 14 -2.77 -34.19 -17.32
C LEU A 14 -2.69 -32.67 -17.15
N ALA A 15 -1.51 -32.05 -17.33
CA ALA A 15 -1.35 -30.60 -17.30
C ALA A 15 -2.22 -29.91 -18.36
N ARG A 16 -2.29 -30.46 -19.58
CA ARG A 16 -3.16 -29.97 -20.67
C ARG A 16 -4.65 -30.18 -20.38
N LEU A 17 -5.02 -31.19 -19.59
CA LEU A 17 -6.41 -31.40 -19.13
C LEU A 17 -6.79 -30.46 -17.99
N LEU A 18 -5.85 -30.14 -17.11
CA LEU A 18 -6.05 -29.24 -15.97
C LEU A 18 -6.06 -27.76 -16.40
N LEU A 19 -5.31 -27.42 -17.46
CA LEU A 19 -5.14 -26.05 -17.95
C LEU A 19 -5.34 -26.00 -19.48
N PRO A 20 -6.56 -26.33 -19.98
CA PRO A 20 -6.82 -26.47 -21.40
C PRO A 20 -6.63 -25.15 -22.17
N GLU A 21 -7.01 -24.03 -21.56
CA GLU A 21 -6.91 -22.70 -22.16
C GLU A 21 -5.44 -22.26 -22.31
N LEU A 22 -4.60 -22.55 -21.31
CA LEU A 22 -3.14 -22.33 -21.36
C LEU A 22 -2.49 -23.16 -22.47
N ALA A 23 -2.89 -24.43 -22.59
CA ALA A 23 -2.35 -25.34 -23.60
C ALA A 23 -2.69 -24.88 -25.04
N GLU A 24 -3.92 -24.44 -25.26
CA GLU A 24 -4.38 -23.96 -26.57
C GLU A 24 -3.68 -22.65 -26.97
N ARG A 25 -3.42 -21.77 -25.99
CA ARG A 25 -2.65 -20.53 -26.19
C ARG A 25 -1.18 -20.81 -26.50
N LEU A 26 -0.55 -21.71 -25.77
CA LEU A 26 0.84 -22.12 -25.99
C LEU A 26 1.03 -22.74 -27.38
N ASP A 27 0.09 -23.62 -27.80
CA ASP A 27 0.11 -24.23 -29.14
C ASP A 27 -0.06 -23.15 -30.24
N THR A 28 -0.79 -22.05 -29.97
CA THR A 28 -0.92 -20.90 -30.87
C THR A 28 0.40 -20.13 -31.04
N VAL A 29 1.16 -19.93 -29.96
CA VAL A 29 2.48 -19.27 -29.99
C VAL A 29 3.50 -20.11 -30.77
N VAL A 30 3.56 -21.41 -30.47
CA VAL A 30 4.46 -22.36 -31.13
C VAL A 30 4.17 -22.49 -32.63
N GLY A 31 2.91 -22.33 -33.04
CA GLY A 31 2.47 -22.37 -34.44
C GLY A 31 2.53 -21.02 -35.19
N ALA A 32 2.92 -19.92 -34.52
CA ALA A 32 2.85 -18.59 -35.10
C ALA A 32 3.96 -18.32 -36.14
N THR A 33 3.60 -17.63 -37.23
CA THR A 33 4.55 -17.17 -38.25
C THR A 33 5.39 -15.98 -37.79
N ASP A 34 4.92 -15.23 -36.80
CA ASP A 34 5.65 -14.15 -36.10
C ASP A 34 5.74 -14.49 -34.61
N ALA A 35 6.73 -15.31 -34.27
CA ALA A 35 6.92 -15.84 -32.92
C ALA A 35 7.11 -14.72 -31.87
N ALA A 36 7.86 -13.65 -32.20
CA ALA A 36 8.15 -12.58 -31.25
C ALA A 36 6.90 -11.77 -30.88
N ARG A 37 5.95 -11.61 -31.80
CA ARG A 37 4.66 -10.99 -31.49
C ARG A 37 3.77 -11.93 -30.68
N ALA A 38 3.71 -13.19 -31.04
CA ALA A 38 2.90 -14.18 -30.33
C ALA A 38 3.39 -14.42 -28.89
N GLU A 39 4.71 -14.41 -28.66
CA GLU A 39 5.30 -14.44 -27.32
C GLU A 39 4.83 -13.26 -26.47
N ARG A 40 4.91 -12.03 -26.98
CA ARG A 40 4.42 -10.85 -26.24
C ARG A 40 2.92 -10.92 -25.92
N GLU A 41 2.10 -11.31 -26.90
CA GLU A 41 0.64 -11.45 -26.68
C GLU A 41 0.31 -12.58 -25.68
N PHE A 42 1.17 -13.58 -25.56
CA PHE A 42 1.03 -14.65 -24.58
C PHE A 42 1.49 -14.23 -23.19
N ASP A 43 2.61 -13.50 -23.09
CA ASP A 43 3.09 -12.90 -21.83
C ASP A 43 2.03 -11.92 -21.29
N ASP A 44 1.52 -11.01 -22.12
CA ASP A 44 0.43 -10.08 -21.76
C ASP A 44 -0.82 -10.83 -21.25
N TRP A 45 -1.14 -11.99 -21.85
CA TRP A 45 -2.27 -12.81 -21.42
C TRP A 45 -1.98 -13.57 -20.12
N LEU A 46 -0.76 -14.09 -19.95
CA LEU A 46 -0.33 -14.76 -18.71
C LEU A 46 -0.35 -13.79 -17.54
N ASP A 47 0.14 -12.57 -17.75
CA ASP A 47 0.08 -11.49 -16.75
C ASP A 47 -1.39 -11.20 -16.40
N ALA A 48 -2.25 -11.02 -17.40
CA ALA A 48 -3.67 -10.78 -17.17
C ALA A 48 -4.40 -11.94 -16.48
N GLU A 49 -4.05 -13.19 -16.75
CA GLU A 49 -4.65 -14.37 -16.12
C GLU A 49 -4.10 -14.61 -14.72
N SER A 50 -2.82 -14.32 -14.50
CA SER A 50 -2.18 -14.29 -13.18
C SER A 50 -2.84 -13.23 -12.30
N ASP A 51 -3.12 -12.04 -12.84
CA ASP A 51 -3.86 -10.99 -12.15
C ASP A 51 -5.26 -11.45 -11.75
N ARG A 52 -6.00 -12.09 -12.68
CA ARG A 52 -7.35 -12.63 -12.40
C ARG A 52 -7.33 -13.70 -11.31
N LEU A 53 -6.38 -14.63 -11.38
CA LEU A 53 -6.21 -15.66 -10.36
C LEU A 53 -5.81 -15.04 -9.02
N GLY A 54 -4.89 -14.09 -9.02
CA GLY A 54 -4.48 -13.32 -7.84
C GLY A 54 -5.65 -12.55 -7.19
N GLU A 55 -6.52 -11.92 -7.98
CA GLU A 55 -7.75 -11.30 -7.46
C GLU A 55 -8.68 -12.35 -6.81
N ARG A 56 -8.83 -13.51 -7.45
CA ARG A 56 -9.70 -14.59 -6.94
C ARG A 56 -9.16 -15.22 -5.65
N PHE A 57 -7.85 -15.41 -5.54
CA PHE A 57 -7.20 -15.90 -4.32
C PHE A 57 -7.20 -14.85 -3.21
N SER A 58 -6.96 -13.57 -3.52
CA SER A 58 -7.08 -12.49 -2.52
C SER A 58 -8.50 -12.35 -1.96
N THR A 59 -9.53 -12.66 -2.76
CA THR A 59 -10.92 -12.70 -2.29
C THR A 59 -11.16 -13.89 -1.36
N ALA A 60 -10.45 -15.01 -1.55
CA ALA A 60 -10.55 -16.18 -0.69
C ALA A 60 -9.99 -15.91 0.72
N ALA A 61 -8.93 -15.11 0.84
CA ALA A 61 -8.39 -14.68 2.12
C ALA A 61 -9.40 -13.93 3.00
N PHE A 62 -10.38 -13.28 2.37
CA PHE A 62 -11.43 -12.50 3.02
C PHE A 62 -12.81 -13.17 2.93
N ALA A 63 -12.89 -14.46 2.57
CA ALA A 63 -14.16 -15.13 2.32
C ALA A 63 -15.11 -15.18 3.53
N GLU A 64 -14.58 -15.01 4.74
CA GLU A 64 -15.37 -14.95 5.99
C GLU A 64 -15.96 -13.56 6.26
N LEU A 65 -15.49 -12.52 5.56
CA LEU A 65 -16.03 -11.17 5.65
C LEU A 65 -17.27 -11.02 4.77
N ASP A 66 -18.11 -10.02 5.07
CA ASP A 66 -19.18 -9.64 4.14
C ASP A 66 -18.63 -9.08 2.81
N ALA A 67 -19.52 -8.94 1.83
CA ALA A 67 -19.14 -8.50 0.48
C ALA A 67 -18.60 -7.06 0.45
N GLU A 68 -19.06 -6.18 1.33
CA GLU A 68 -18.66 -4.78 1.37
C GLU A 68 -17.25 -4.64 1.97
N ALA A 69 -17.02 -5.30 3.10
CA ALA A 69 -15.71 -5.42 3.72
C ALA A 69 -14.71 -6.06 2.76
N SER A 70 -15.04 -7.23 2.18
CA SER A 70 -14.19 -7.91 1.19
C SER A 70 -13.79 -6.99 0.03
N ALA A 71 -14.71 -6.19 -0.49
CA ALA A 71 -14.44 -5.23 -1.55
C ALA A 71 -13.49 -4.10 -1.11
N ARG A 72 -13.65 -3.57 0.11
CA ARG A 72 -12.76 -2.55 0.68
C ARG A 72 -11.34 -3.07 0.88
N PHE A 73 -11.18 -4.27 1.45
CA PHE A 73 -9.88 -4.90 1.61
C PHE A 73 -9.23 -5.17 0.25
N SER A 74 -9.97 -5.77 -0.70
CA SER A 74 -9.47 -6.02 -2.06
C SER A 74 -8.99 -4.73 -2.74
N ALA A 75 -9.71 -3.62 -2.57
CA ALA A 75 -9.30 -2.31 -3.08
C ALA A 75 -8.01 -1.79 -2.41
N ALA A 76 -7.82 -2.01 -1.11
CA ALA A 76 -6.60 -1.66 -0.40
C ALA A 76 -5.38 -2.44 -0.95
N PHE A 77 -5.51 -3.76 -1.14
CA PHE A 77 -4.44 -4.60 -1.71
C PHE A 77 -4.15 -4.25 -3.17
N ARG A 78 -5.16 -3.98 -3.99
CA ARG A 78 -4.97 -3.54 -5.38
C ARG A 78 -4.16 -2.24 -5.46
N ARG A 79 -4.45 -1.28 -4.57
CA ARG A 79 -3.69 -0.01 -4.49
C ARG A 79 -2.26 -0.23 -4.04
N ALA A 80 -2.04 -1.12 -3.06
CA ALA A 80 -0.70 -1.47 -2.61
C ALA A 80 0.13 -2.17 -3.69
N ARG A 81 -0.46 -3.10 -4.46
CA ARG A 81 0.19 -3.75 -5.60
C ARG A 81 0.59 -2.72 -6.66
N ALA A 82 -0.34 -1.83 -7.05
CA ALA A 82 -0.04 -0.76 -8.00
C ALA A 82 1.05 0.20 -7.51
N LEU A 83 1.14 0.45 -6.19
CA LEU A 83 2.25 1.21 -5.59
C LEU A 83 3.55 0.41 -5.68
N ALA A 84 3.53 -0.85 -5.27
CA ALA A 84 4.68 -1.74 -5.21
C ALA A 84 5.34 -1.93 -6.58
N GLU A 85 4.53 -2.14 -7.62
CA GLU A 85 4.95 -2.22 -9.02
C GLU A 85 5.72 -0.97 -9.47
N ARG A 86 5.23 0.23 -9.10
CA ARG A 86 5.88 1.50 -9.47
C ARG A 86 7.26 1.67 -8.86
N VAL A 87 7.52 1.07 -7.71
CA VAL A 87 8.82 1.14 -7.01
C VAL A 87 9.63 -0.15 -7.12
N GLY A 88 9.14 -1.15 -7.86
CA GLY A 88 9.84 -2.42 -8.09
C GLY A 88 10.00 -3.29 -6.84
N ILE A 89 9.03 -3.26 -5.92
CA ILE A 89 8.99 -4.13 -4.74
C ILE A 89 7.78 -5.06 -4.82
N GLU A 90 7.78 -6.11 -3.99
CA GLU A 90 6.64 -7.01 -3.84
C GLU A 90 5.66 -6.46 -2.79
N ALA A 91 4.36 -6.50 -3.10
CA ALA A 91 3.31 -6.29 -2.10
C ALA A 91 2.98 -7.65 -1.46
N PRO A 92 2.78 -7.73 -0.14
CA PRO A 92 2.46 -8.99 0.51
C PRO A 92 1.05 -9.47 0.13
N GLU A 93 0.89 -10.78 0.08
CA GLU A 93 -0.43 -11.40 0.00
C GLU A 93 -1.20 -11.24 1.32
N PRO A 94 -2.54 -11.18 1.29
CA PRO A 94 -3.38 -11.09 2.49
C PRO A 94 -3.07 -12.14 3.56
N GLU A 95 -2.85 -13.38 3.14
CA GLU A 95 -2.57 -14.52 4.02
C GLU A 95 -1.29 -14.32 4.83
N ALA A 96 -0.27 -13.69 4.25
CA ALA A 96 0.98 -13.41 4.94
C ALA A 96 0.78 -12.41 6.09
N LEU A 97 -0.12 -11.43 5.91
CA LEU A 97 -0.47 -10.49 6.98
C LEU A 97 -1.29 -11.16 8.08
N ILE A 98 -2.21 -12.06 7.72
CA ILE A 98 -2.98 -12.86 8.68
C ILE A 98 -2.04 -13.77 9.49
N GLU A 99 -1.09 -14.44 8.84
CA GLU A 99 -0.06 -15.24 9.52
C GLU A 99 0.82 -14.39 10.44
N ALA A 100 1.11 -13.14 10.05
CA ALA A 100 1.83 -12.18 10.87
C ALA A 100 1.00 -11.61 12.05
N GLY A 101 -0.27 -12.03 12.19
CA GLY A 101 -1.14 -11.68 13.32
C GLY A 101 -2.19 -10.61 13.03
N LEU A 102 -2.42 -10.23 11.78
CA LEU A 102 -3.55 -9.38 11.41
C LEU A 102 -4.87 -10.12 11.67
N ASP A 103 -5.80 -9.45 12.35
CA ASP A 103 -7.19 -9.90 12.47
C ASP A 103 -8.09 -9.14 11.47
N PRO A 104 -8.39 -9.71 10.30
CA PRO A 104 -9.18 -9.04 9.28
C PRO A 104 -10.65 -8.84 9.72
N ALA A 105 -11.19 -9.70 10.58
CA ALA A 105 -12.55 -9.59 11.07
C ALA A 105 -12.68 -8.41 12.05
N ALA A 106 -11.76 -8.30 13.02
CA ALA A 106 -11.74 -7.16 13.94
C ALA A 106 -11.54 -5.82 13.21
N LEU A 107 -10.70 -5.80 12.17
CA LEU A 107 -10.49 -4.60 11.37
C LEU A 107 -11.72 -4.26 10.50
N ALA A 108 -12.41 -5.27 9.96
CA ALA A 108 -13.66 -5.08 9.23
C ALA A 108 -14.78 -4.54 10.15
N ASP A 109 -14.91 -5.07 11.36
CA ASP A 109 -15.87 -4.61 12.37
C ASP A 109 -15.62 -3.13 12.70
N ALA A 110 -14.36 -2.72 12.91
CA ALA A 110 -14.01 -1.33 13.15
C ALA A 110 -14.43 -0.41 11.98
N ILE A 111 -14.19 -0.82 10.73
CA ILE A 111 -14.59 -0.07 9.53
C ILE A 111 -16.12 -0.01 9.39
N ALA A 112 -16.83 -1.07 9.78
CA ALA A 112 -18.28 -1.09 9.77
C ALA A 112 -18.88 -0.12 10.82
N GLU A 113 -18.25 -0.02 12.00
CA GLU A 113 -18.65 0.91 13.06
C GLU A 113 -18.35 2.38 12.69
N ASP A 114 -17.22 2.64 12.04
CA ASP A 114 -16.85 3.96 11.51
C ASP A 114 -16.53 3.90 10.01
N PRO A 115 -17.52 4.16 9.13
CA PRO A 115 -17.33 4.16 7.68
C PRO A 115 -16.36 5.21 7.15
N THR A 116 -15.87 6.13 7.99
CA THR A 116 -14.82 7.09 7.62
C THR A 116 -13.43 6.48 7.65
N LEU A 117 -13.27 5.28 8.23
CA LEU A 117 -12.02 4.53 8.21
C LEU A 117 -11.75 3.92 6.84
N GLU A 118 -10.50 4.06 6.40
CA GLU A 118 -10.00 3.45 5.17
C GLU A 118 -8.90 2.43 5.51
N ALA A 119 -9.00 1.22 4.95
CA ALA A 119 -7.95 0.21 5.05
C ALA A 119 -6.74 0.66 4.22
N VAL A 120 -5.59 0.86 4.88
CA VAL A 120 -4.35 1.34 4.28
C VAL A 120 -3.26 0.29 4.49
N LEU A 121 -2.83 -0.32 3.37
CA LEU A 121 -1.66 -1.18 3.31
C LEU A 121 -0.44 -0.32 2.96
N ALA A 122 0.44 -0.09 3.93
CA ALA A 122 1.53 0.88 3.82
C ALA A 122 2.90 0.19 3.84
N PRO A 123 3.81 0.53 2.89
CA PRO A 123 5.20 0.09 2.90
C PRO A 123 6.09 1.05 3.69
N TYR A 124 6.89 0.51 4.59
CA TYR A 124 7.85 1.20 5.45
C TYR A 124 9.27 0.89 4.99
N GLY A 125 10.15 1.89 5.04
CA GLY A 125 11.56 1.78 4.69
C GLY A 125 11.86 2.06 3.22
N LEU A 126 10.93 2.67 2.47
CA LEU A 126 11.14 3.04 1.06
C LEU A 126 12.16 4.18 0.88
N GLY A 127 12.27 5.06 1.87
CA GLY A 127 13.07 6.29 1.78
C GLY A 127 12.34 7.43 1.07
N ASP A 128 12.85 8.65 1.29
CA ASP A 128 12.20 9.88 0.85
C ASP A 128 12.20 10.05 -0.68
N LEU A 129 13.24 9.58 -1.34
CA LEU A 129 13.36 9.66 -2.80
C LEU A 129 12.29 8.81 -3.51
N ALA A 130 12.05 7.58 -3.03
CA ALA A 130 11.04 6.69 -3.59
C ALA A 130 9.63 7.27 -3.41
N TRP A 131 9.31 7.80 -2.23
CA TRP A 131 8.04 8.48 -1.99
C TRP A 131 7.86 9.71 -2.89
N ARG A 132 8.89 10.54 -3.08
CA ARG A 132 8.80 11.70 -3.99
C ARG A 132 8.58 11.28 -5.44
N GLU A 133 9.20 10.19 -5.89
CA GLU A 133 8.96 9.66 -7.24
C GLU A 133 7.54 9.10 -7.39
N LEU A 134 7.03 8.39 -6.38
CA LEU A 134 5.65 7.90 -6.37
C LEU A 134 4.64 9.04 -6.56
N PHE A 135 4.75 10.13 -5.78
CA PHE A 135 3.86 11.28 -5.92
C PHE A 135 4.00 11.97 -7.29
N ARG A 136 5.22 12.08 -7.82
CA ARG A 136 5.48 12.63 -9.15
C ARG A 136 4.84 11.79 -10.25
N SER A 137 5.01 10.47 -10.20
CA SER A 137 4.48 9.52 -11.19
C SER A 137 2.96 9.35 -11.12
N ALA A 138 2.33 9.66 -9.98
CA ALA A 138 0.88 9.67 -9.83
C ALA A 138 0.21 10.89 -10.47
N GLY A 139 0.97 11.79 -11.10
CA GLY A 139 0.43 12.97 -11.76
C GLY A 139 0.03 14.07 -10.79
N ALA A 140 0.55 14.07 -9.55
CA ALA A 140 0.38 15.18 -8.63
C ALA A 140 0.94 16.46 -9.27
N SER A 141 0.09 17.48 -9.41
CA SER A 141 0.30 18.58 -10.36
C SER A 141 1.13 19.74 -9.79
N GLY A 142 1.43 19.72 -8.49
CA GLY A 142 2.28 20.71 -7.84
C GLY A 142 3.69 20.75 -8.40
N ALA A 143 4.28 21.95 -8.51
CA ALA A 143 5.61 22.18 -9.09
C ALA A 143 6.75 21.39 -8.41
N ALA A 144 6.53 20.92 -7.18
CA ALA A 144 7.46 20.07 -6.44
C ALA A 144 7.31 18.56 -6.71
N GLY A 145 6.42 18.15 -7.62
CA GLY A 145 6.10 16.74 -7.87
C GLY A 145 5.24 16.11 -6.78
N GLY A 146 4.34 16.90 -6.17
CA GLY A 146 3.32 16.40 -5.25
C GLY A 146 3.72 16.18 -3.78
N LEU A 147 5.01 16.08 -3.45
CA LEU A 147 5.48 15.86 -2.06
C LEU A 147 6.60 16.83 -1.66
N VAL A 148 6.36 17.59 -0.59
CA VAL A 148 7.31 18.53 0.00
C VAL A 148 7.62 18.13 1.43
N LEU A 149 8.91 17.95 1.73
CA LEU A 149 9.40 17.60 3.07
C LEU A 149 10.24 18.74 3.63
N ALA A 150 10.02 19.11 4.89
CA ALA A 150 10.89 20.03 5.62
C ALA A 150 12.29 19.45 5.84
N THR A 151 13.30 20.31 6.01
CA THR A 151 14.71 19.92 6.16
C THR A 151 14.94 18.92 7.29
N GLU A 152 14.29 19.13 8.43
CA GLU A 152 14.38 18.24 9.60
C GLU A 152 13.79 16.85 9.30
N VAL A 153 12.69 16.82 8.55
CA VAL A 153 12.02 15.57 8.11
C VAL A 153 12.92 14.80 7.16
N VAL A 154 13.57 15.46 6.20
CA VAL A 154 14.51 14.81 5.27
C VAL A 154 15.70 14.21 6.04
N ARG A 155 16.28 14.98 6.97
CA ARG A 155 17.44 14.55 7.75
C ARG A 155 17.18 13.29 8.57
N GLU A 156 15.96 13.14 9.09
CA GLU A 156 15.57 12.05 9.98
C GLU A 156 14.49 11.15 9.37
N PHE A 157 14.36 11.13 8.04
CA PHE A 157 13.26 10.46 7.34
C PHE A 157 13.14 8.99 7.72
N GLY A 158 14.27 8.27 7.81
CA GLY A 158 14.31 6.86 8.20
C GLY A 158 13.73 6.57 9.60
N ARG A 159 13.63 7.57 10.50
CA ARG A 159 12.93 7.40 11.79
C ARG A 159 11.41 7.40 11.62
N LEU A 160 10.90 8.21 10.70
CA LEU A 160 9.45 8.32 10.42
C LEU A 160 8.96 7.21 9.48
N ASP A 161 9.86 6.71 8.64
CA ASP A 161 9.62 5.65 7.66
C ASP A 161 9.82 4.23 8.26
N ALA A 162 9.98 4.13 9.58
CA ALA A 162 10.01 2.86 10.31
C ALA A 162 8.65 2.59 10.98
N VAL A 163 8.31 1.32 11.16
CA VAL A 163 7.07 0.94 11.86
C VAL A 163 7.15 1.39 13.32
N PRO A 164 6.27 2.30 13.79
CA PRO A 164 6.42 2.94 15.11
C PRO A 164 6.26 1.98 16.28
N ASP A 165 5.35 1.00 16.17
CA ASP A 165 5.03 0.04 17.21
C ASP A 165 5.53 -1.35 16.83
N PRO A 166 6.46 -1.96 17.60
CA PRO A 166 6.94 -3.33 17.40
C PRO A 166 5.84 -4.41 17.44
N SER A 167 4.71 -4.14 18.06
CA SER A 167 3.59 -5.09 18.18
C SER A 167 2.65 -5.10 16.96
N THR A 168 2.72 -4.08 16.09
CA THR A 168 1.90 -4.05 14.87
C THR A 168 2.26 -5.25 13.96
N PRO A 169 1.27 -6.04 13.52
CA PRO A 169 1.43 -7.10 12.53
C PRO A 169 2.09 -6.56 11.26
N ARG A 170 3.15 -7.23 10.79
CA ARG A 170 3.92 -6.78 9.63
C ARG A 170 4.50 -7.94 8.84
N VAL A 171 4.61 -7.75 7.53
CA VAL A 171 5.30 -8.67 6.62
C VAL A 171 6.53 -7.98 6.06
N ALA A 172 7.65 -8.67 6.02
CA ALA A 172 8.88 -8.15 5.46
C ALA A 172 9.11 -8.70 4.05
N VAL A 173 9.47 -7.82 3.12
CA VAL A 173 9.87 -8.16 1.75
C VAL A 173 11.23 -7.56 1.44
N ALA A 174 11.87 -8.05 0.37
CA ALA A 174 13.11 -7.47 -0.12
C ALA A 174 12.83 -6.13 -0.83
N GLY A 175 13.61 -5.11 -0.50
CA GLY A 175 13.66 -3.85 -1.26
C GLY A 175 14.58 -3.96 -2.47
N THR A 176 14.44 -3.00 -3.39
CA THR A 176 15.23 -2.92 -4.63
C THR A 176 16.73 -2.86 -4.39
N ASP A 177 17.16 -2.16 -3.34
CA ASP A 177 18.57 -1.99 -2.97
C ASP A 177 19.09 -3.13 -2.06
N GLY A 178 18.34 -4.22 -1.93
CA GLY A 178 18.63 -5.30 -0.97
C GLY A 178 18.31 -4.93 0.49
N GLY A 179 17.69 -3.77 0.71
CA GLY A 179 17.13 -3.37 2.00
C GLY A 179 15.89 -4.21 2.37
N ARG A 180 15.35 -3.96 3.57
CA ARG A 180 14.13 -4.60 4.05
C ARG A 180 12.98 -3.58 4.02
N ILE A 181 11.90 -3.92 3.32
CA ILE A 181 10.64 -3.17 3.37
C ILE A 181 9.69 -3.92 4.27
N GLU A 182 9.04 -3.20 5.19
CA GLU A 182 8.01 -3.76 6.05
C GLU A 182 6.64 -3.26 5.62
N TRP A 183 5.66 -4.14 5.49
CA TRP A 183 4.29 -3.79 5.14
C TRP A 183 3.37 -4.01 6.33
N THR A 184 2.50 -3.03 6.61
CA THR A 184 1.44 -3.14 7.61
C THR A 184 0.10 -2.79 7.01
N LEU A 185 -0.98 -3.40 7.50
CA LEU A 185 -2.35 -3.04 7.15
C LEU A 185 -3.07 -2.51 8.40
N ARG A 186 -3.49 -1.24 8.35
CA ARG A 186 -4.27 -0.60 9.43
C ARG A 186 -5.42 0.22 8.84
N ALA A 187 -6.47 0.42 9.62
CA ALA A 187 -7.58 1.28 9.28
C ALA A 187 -7.29 2.70 9.79
N ILE A 188 -7.34 3.67 8.89
CA ILE A 188 -6.99 5.07 9.16
C ILE A 188 -8.22 5.95 8.92
N PRO A 189 -8.59 6.86 9.85
CA PRO A 189 -9.62 7.86 9.57
C PRO A 189 -9.26 8.65 8.30
N ALA A 190 -10.14 8.62 7.29
CA ALA A 190 -9.93 9.22 5.97
C ALA A 190 -10.91 10.36 5.65
N GLY A 191 -11.62 10.87 6.68
CA GLY A 191 -12.44 12.09 6.56
C GLY A 191 -11.60 13.33 6.20
N GLU A 192 -12.25 14.42 5.77
CA GLU A 192 -11.59 15.66 5.30
C GLU A 192 -10.58 16.24 6.32
N ARG A 193 -10.86 16.10 7.61
CA ARG A 193 -10.05 16.59 8.73
C ARG A 193 -9.73 15.46 9.72
N PRO A 194 -8.72 15.62 10.58
CA PRO A 194 -8.41 14.62 11.61
C PRO A 194 -9.64 14.41 12.51
N SER A 195 -9.88 13.16 12.93
CA SER A 195 -11.02 12.82 13.79
C SER A 195 -10.90 13.42 15.19
N VAL A 196 -9.68 13.76 15.61
CA VAL A 196 -9.38 14.41 16.89
C VAL A 196 -8.65 15.73 16.62
N LEU A 197 -9.18 16.86 17.10
CA LEU A 197 -8.61 18.20 16.92
C LEU A 197 -8.35 18.91 18.26
N GLY A 198 -7.48 19.92 18.23
CA GLY A 198 -7.24 20.79 19.37
C GLY A 198 -6.32 20.20 20.44
N LEU A 199 -5.73 19.03 20.17
CA LEU A 199 -4.85 18.33 21.09
C LEU A 199 -3.39 18.39 20.63
N GLY A 200 -2.47 18.51 21.59
CA GLY A 200 -1.03 18.41 21.34
C GLY A 200 -0.60 16.97 21.07
N TYR A 201 0.65 16.80 20.61
CA TYR A 201 1.21 15.50 20.21
C TYR A 201 1.14 14.41 21.31
N ALA A 202 1.10 14.77 22.60
CA ALA A 202 0.99 13.78 23.68
C ALA A 202 -0.31 12.95 23.66
N HIS A 203 -1.34 13.37 22.92
CA HIS A 203 -2.67 12.74 22.93
C HIS A 203 -2.86 11.73 21.78
N GLY A 204 -1.80 11.01 21.42
CA GLY A 204 -1.87 9.93 20.45
C GLY A 204 -2.78 8.76 20.88
N PRO A 205 -2.99 7.75 20.02
CA PRO A 205 -2.03 7.31 19.00
C PRO A 205 -2.10 8.12 17.70
N HIS A 206 -0.97 8.17 16.98
CA HIS A 206 -0.84 8.88 15.70
C HIS A 206 -0.64 7.90 14.56
N VAL A 207 -1.17 8.26 13.40
CA VAL A 207 -0.88 7.63 12.12
C VAL A 207 0.60 7.80 11.76
N SER A 208 1.21 6.80 11.11
CA SER A 208 2.61 6.90 10.67
C SER A 208 2.77 7.76 9.41
N LEU A 209 4.01 8.13 9.08
CA LEU A 209 4.29 8.82 7.82
C LEU A 209 3.94 7.94 6.59
N PRO A 210 4.40 6.69 6.48
CA PRO A 210 4.04 5.82 5.36
C PRO A 210 2.55 5.62 5.15
N GLU A 211 1.78 5.51 6.24
CA GLU A 211 0.32 5.38 6.16
C GLU A 211 -0.35 6.62 5.58
N MET A 212 0.04 7.81 6.04
CA MET A 212 -0.50 9.04 5.48
C MET A 212 -0.10 9.24 4.03
N LEU A 213 1.14 8.87 3.65
CA LEU A 213 1.59 8.97 2.27
C LEU A 213 0.86 7.97 1.37
N ALA A 214 0.69 6.71 1.80
CA ALA A 214 -0.06 5.69 1.07
C ALA A 214 -1.54 6.08 0.92
N LEU A 215 -2.17 6.61 1.98
CA LEU A 215 -3.54 7.12 1.94
C LEU A 215 -3.68 8.24 0.90
N GLN A 216 -2.83 9.27 0.97
CA GLN A 216 -2.92 10.40 0.04
C GLN A 216 -2.66 9.99 -1.40
N LEU A 217 -1.62 9.17 -1.62
CA LEU A 217 -1.29 8.67 -2.95
C LEU A 217 -2.44 7.83 -3.53
N GLY A 218 -3.01 6.92 -2.72
CA GLY A 218 -4.15 6.09 -3.12
C GLY A 218 -5.37 6.92 -3.52
N ARG A 219 -5.64 8.01 -2.79
CA ARG A 219 -6.73 8.95 -3.11
C ARG A 219 -6.47 9.72 -4.39
N LEU A 220 -5.26 10.27 -4.56
CA LEU A 220 -4.85 10.99 -5.78
C LEU A 220 -4.97 10.10 -7.02
N VAL A 221 -4.47 8.87 -6.95
CA VAL A 221 -4.55 7.89 -8.06
C VAL A 221 -6.00 7.52 -8.38
N ALA A 222 -6.87 7.45 -7.37
CA ALA A 222 -8.30 7.19 -7.54
C ALA A 222 -9.10 8.43 -8.00
N GLY A 223 -8.46 9.61 -8.15
CA GLY A 223 -9.15 10.87 -8.46
C GLY A 223 -10.04 11.38 -7.33
N ALA A 224 -9.80 10.93 -6.09
CA ALA A 224 -10.51 11.37 -4.90
C ALA A 224 -9.81 12.58 -4.25
N ASP A 225 -10.58 13.40 -3.54
CA ASP A 225 -10.04 14.57 -2.84
C ASP A 225 -9.02 14.17 -1.75
N PRO A 226 -7.85 14.80 -1.69
CA PRO A 226 -6.90 14.64 -0.59
C PRO A 226 -7.47 15.02 0.77
N VAL A 227 -6.92 14.44 1.83
CA VAL A 227 -7.30 14.77 3.22
C VAL A 227 -6.46 15.92 3.78
N ASP A 228 -6.92 16.54 4.88
CA ASP A 228 -6.21 17.57 5.64
C ASP A 228 -5.90 18.85 4.84
N THR A 229 -6.92 19.42 4.18
CA THR A 229 -6.71 20.63 3.36
C THR A 229 -6.69 21.95 4.16
N GLN A 230 -7.13 21.92 5.42
CA GLN A 230 -7.24 23.10 6.30
C GLN A 230 -6.72 22.85 7.72
N THR A 231 -6.24 21.64 7.98
CA THR A 231 -5.86 21.13 9.30
C THR A 231 -4.58 20.34 9.15
N PHE A 232 -3.88 20.13 10.26
CA PHE A 232 -2.65 19.37 10.32
C PHE A 232 -2.86 18.10 11.12
N THR A 233 -2.32 16.99 10.64
CA THR A 233 -2.29 15.71 11.35
C THR A 233 -0.89 15.47 11.91
N TRP A 234 -0.78 15.23 13.21
CA TRP A 234 0.46 14.73 13.79
C TRP A 234 0.79 13.33 13.26
N LEU A 235 2.07 13.08 13.01
CA LEU A 235 2.57 11.79 12.56
C LEU A 235 3.34 11.12 13.69
N ALA A 236 3.23 9.80 13.79
CA ALA A 236 3.95 9.00 14.77
C ALA A 236 5.47 9.14 14.62
N GLY A 237 6.15 9.15 15.77
CA GLY A 237 7.60 9.28 15.85
C GLY A 237 8.04 10.69 16.21
N THR A 238 9.18 10.77 16.89
CA THR A 238 9.79 12.04 17.28
C THR A 238 11.08 12.28 16.49
N LEU A 239 11.40 13.55 16.30
CA LEU A 239 12.58 14.05 15.62
C LEU A 239 13.41 14.89 16.59
N ALA A 240 14.65 15.20 16.22
CA ALA A 240 15.56 16.03 16.99
C ALA A 240 15.61 15.62 18.47
N ASP A 241 15.83 14.32 18.70
CA ASP A 241 15.94 13.69 20.02
C ASP A 241 14.75 13.95 20.94
N GLY A 242 13.54 14.01 20.36
CA GLY A 242 12.29 14.20 21.12
C GLY A 242 11.85 15.66 21.22
N GLY A 243 12.55 16.61 20.60
CA GLY A 243 12.14 18.01 20.59
C GLY A 243 11.01 18.32 19.60
N LEU A 244 10.93 17.56 18.51
CA LEU A 244 10.03 17.82 17.39
C LEU A 244 9.19 16.57 17.06
N ALA A 245 8.05 16.79 16.42
CA ALA A 245 7.26 15.76 15.75
C ALA A 245 6.90 16.23 14.34
N ALA A 246 6.75 15.28 13.43
CA ALA A 246 6.30 15.56 12.08
C ALA A 246 4.78 15.75 12.03
N ARG A 247 4.31 16.56 11.09
CA ARG A 247 2.89 16.77 10.80
C ARG A 247 2.66 16.86 9.31
N HIS A 248 1.51 16.35 8.90
CA HIS A 248 1.00 16.30 7.55
C HIS A 248 -0.04 17.40 7.30
N VAL A 249 -0.06 17.95 6.10
CA VAL A 249 -1.16 18.76 5.54
C VAL A 249 -1.15 18.61 4.02
N PHE A 250 -2.32 18.69 3.38
CA PHE A 250 -2.40 18.92 1.94
C PHE A 250 -2.56 20.40 1.64
N ASP A 251 -1.60 20.99 0.94
CA ASP A 251 -1.63 22.38 0.53
C ASP A 251 -2.29 22.51 -0.84
N ARG A 252 -3.57 22.93 -0.83
CA ARG A 252 -4.38 23.09 -2.05
C ARG A 252 -3.88 24.22 -2.96
N SER A 253 -3.16 25.21 -2.43
CA SER A 253 -2.65 26.32 -3.26
C SER A 253 -1.52 25.87 -4.18
N ASP A 254 -0.70 24.95 -3.70
CA ASP A 254 0.46 24.42 -4.44
C ASP A 254 0.23 23.00 -4.96
N ASP A 255 -0.91 22.38 -4.67
CA ASP A 255 -1.26 20.99 -5.01
C ASP A 255 -0.20 19.99 -4.53
N VAL A 256 0.18 20.09 -3.25
CA VAL A 256 1.23 19.26 -2.66
C VAL A 256 0.85 18.72 -1.29
N VAL A 257 1.26 17.49 -1.01
CA VAL A 257 1.37 16.96 0.35
C VAL A 257 2.61 17.58 1.00
N ARG A 258 2.44 18.21 2.17
CA ARG A 258 3.53 18.80 2.95
C ARG A 258 3.72 18.04 4.25
N ILE A 259 4.96 17.61 4.49
CA ILE A 259 5.40 17.07 5.78
C ILE A 259 6.36 18.08 6.42
N ALA A 260 5.93 18.68 7.52
CA ALA A 260 6.70 19.67 8.26
C ALA A 260 6.96 19.19 9.69
N ALA A 261 7.99 19.72 10.34
CA ALA A 261 8.25 19.45 11.76
C ALA A 261 7.70 20.58 12.64
N ARG A 262 7.26 20.25 13.86
CA ARG A 262 6.94 21.22 14.90
C ARG A 262 7.27 20.69 16.29
N GLU A 263 7.54 21.59 17.23
CA GLU A 263 7.73 21.28 18.65
C GLU A 263 6.54 20.49 19.22
N ILE A 264 6.84 19.42 19.95
CA ILE A 264 5.86 18.49 20.53
C ILE A 264 4.90 19.17 21.51
N GLY A 265 5.37 20.19 22.23
CA GLY A 265 4.56 20.98 23.16
C GLY A 265 3.60 21.96 22.47
N ASN A 266 3.67 22.10 21.15
CA ASN A 266 2.79 22.98 20.41
C ASN A 266 1.39 22.37 20.30
N GLN A 267 0.38 23.24 20.41
CA GLN A 267 -1.02 22.88 20.38
C GLN A 267 -1.79 23.98 19.65
N GLY A 268 -2.87 23.60 18.98
CA GLY A 268 -3.67 24.56 18.24
C GLY A 268 -4.97 23.95 17.71
N PRO A 269 -5.99 24.78 17.43
CA PRO A 269 -7.31 24.31 17.03
C PRO A 269 -7.34 23.58 15.68
N HIS A 270 -6.30 23.78 14.86
CA HIS A 270 -6.18 23.17 13.53
C HIS A 270 -5.22 21.98 13.50
N LEU A 271 -4.74 21.55 14.66
CA LEU A 271 -3.78 20.46 14.78
C LEU A 271 -4.46 19.28 15.50
N GLY A 272 -4.27 18.09 14.96
CA GLY A 272 -5.03 16.93 15.37
C GLY A 272 -4.32 15.61 15.14
N ALA A 273 -5.06 14.53 15.35
CA ALA A 273 -4.61 13.16 15.16
C ALA A 273 -5.65 12.36 14.36
N ARG A 274 -5.14 11.38 13.63
CA ARG A 274 -5.92 10.30 12.99
C ARG A 274 -5.48 8.99 13.66
N PRO A 275 -6.12 8.59 14.77
CA PRO A 275 -5.74 7.36 15.47
C PRO A 275 -5.91 6.14 14.56
N PRO A 276 -4.83 5.40 14.24
CA PRO A 276 -4.93 4.18 13.45
C PRO A 276 -5.53 3.04 14.29
N ILE A 277 -6.20 2.10 13.63
CA ILE A 277 -6.71 0.85 14.22
C ILE A 277 -6.06 -0.34 13.51
N GLY A 278 -5.56 -1.31 14.28
CA GLY A 278 -4.89 -2.53 13.78
C GLY A 278 -3.49 -2.73 14.31
#